data_AF-A0A4Q3SCD0-F1
#
_entry.id   AF-A0A4Q3SCD0-F1
#
_cell.length_a   1.000
_cell.length_b   1.000
_cell.length_c   1.000
_cell.angle_alpha   90.00
_cell.angle_beta   90.00
_cell.angle_gamma   90.00
#
_symmetry.space_group_name_H-M   'P 1'
#
loop_
_entity.id
_entity.type
_entity.pdbx_description
1 polymer ?
#
loop_
_entity_poly.entity_id
_entity_poly.type
_entity_poly.pdbx_seq_one_letter_code
_entity_poly.pdbx_strand_id
1 'polypeptide(L)'
;MSASTLSSSHWLIRYKLYHIPFWFAYHCLWWTVLIGSPVAVMHNIVDSPYAIKFAFYIVFQALGVYFNLYFLIPRLLEKGRLAQYTVFVLLTILVTAIIIVPGYYVSAALSGKTLMEMYGVDPSNFMYFFSHNTLASSAAAMTLGMSVKLTKNWLQSKSREKELEKEKLETELKFLRSQFHPHFLFNTINSI
;
A
#
# COMPACT_ATOMS: atom_id res chain seq x y z
N MET A 1 28.96 -15.35 -11.03
CA MET A 1 27.80 -14.81 -10.27
C MET A 1 27.12 -15.98 -9.56
N SER A 2 27.40 -16.16 -8.28
CA SER A 2 27.13 -17.39 -7.52
C SER A 2 25.70 -17.44 -6.95
N ALA A 3 25.18 -18.67 -6.83
CA ALA A 3 23.85 -19.05 -6.35
C ALA A 3 23.47 -18.60 -4.92
N SER A 4 24.35 -17.87 -4.22
CA SER A 4 24.14 -17.40 -2.85
C SER A 4 23.22 -16.17 -2.74
N THR A 5 22.96 -15.45 -3.83
CA THR A 5 22.04 -14.28 -3.84
C THR A 5 20.55 -14.66 -3.95
N LEU A 6 20.25 -15.87 -4.44
CA LEU A 6 18.87 -16.37 -4.60
C LEU A 6 18.24 -16.82 -3.27
N SER A 7 19.04 -17.34 -2.33
CA SER A 7 18.55 -17.84 -1.03
C SER A 7 18.16 -16.73 -0.05
N SER A 8 18.91 -15.63 -0.03
CA SER A 8 18.66 -14.48 0.86
C SER A 8 17.42 -13.67 0.45
N SER A 9 16.93 -13.80 -0.77
CA SER A 9 15.70 -13.13 -1.21
C SER A 9 14.44 -13.85 -0.71
N HIS A 10 14.49 -15.18 -0.53
CA HIS A 10 13.33 -15.99 -0.16
C HIS A 10 12.79 -15.71 1.25
N TRP A 11 13.66 -15.47 2.24
CA TRP A 11 13.20 -15.21 3.61
C TRP A 11 12.61 -13.80 3.77
N LEU A 12 13.19 -12.79 3.11
CA LEU A 12 12.69 -11.41 3.09
C LEU A 12 11.28 -11.33 2.50
N ILE A 13 11.04 -12.10 1.43
CA ILE A 13 9.73 -12.20 0.78
C ILE A 13 8.76 -13.00 1.65
N ARG A 14 9.21 -14.11 2.27
CA ARG A 14 8.39 -14.97 3.12
C ARG A 14 7.86 -14.26 4.37
N TYR A 15 8.70 -13.46 5.04
CA TYR A 15 8.31 -12.69 6.24
C TYR A 15 7.80 -11.28 5.91
N LYS A 16 7.67 -10.94 4.62
CA LYS A 16 7.27 -9.61 4.14
C LYS A 16 8.10 -8.45 4.70
N LEU A 17 9.38 -8.69 4.96
CA LEU A 17 10.28 -7.71 5.57
C LEU A 17 10.60 -6.53 4.64
N TYR A 18 10.32 -6.67 3.34
CA TYR A 18 10.41 -5.57 2.35
C TYR A 18 9.53 -4.36 2.70
N HIS A 19 8.56 -4.52 3.60
CA HIS A 19 7.74 -3.42 4.10
C HIS A 19 8.52 -2.43 4.98
N ILE A 20 9.51 -2.90 5.75
CA ILE A 20 10.33 -2.04 6.62
C ILE A 20 11.15 -1.04 5.78
N PRO A 21 11.97 -1.45 4.79
CA PRO A 21 12.70 -0.50 3.96
C PRO A 21 11.78 0.33 3.08
N PHE A 22 10.60 -0.19 2.67
CA PHE A 22 9.60 0.60 1.96
C PHE A 22 9.11 1.78 2.80
N TRP A 23 8.67 1.54 4.04
CA TRP A 23 8.18 2.61 4.91
C TRP A 23 9.27 3.60 5.27
N PHE A 24 10.49 3.12 5.53
CA PHE A 24 11.63 3.99 5.77
C PHE A 24 11.92 4.89 4.57
N ALA A 25 12.01 4.30 3.36
CA ALA A 25 12.27 5.05 2.12
C ALA A 25 11.16 6.05 1.81
N TYR A 26 9.89 5.67 1.96
CA TYR A 26 8.74 6.55 1.77
C TYR A 26 8.82 7.79 2.67
N HIS A 27 9.08 7.60 3.98
CA HIS A 27 9.17 8.71 4.92
C HIS A 27 10.40 9.59 4.69
N CYS A 28 11.56 8.99 4.35
CA CYS A 28 12.75 9.73 3.96
C CYS A 28 12.49 10.60 2.72
N LEU A 29 11.77 10.07 1.72
CA LEU A 29 11.40 10.82 0.52
C LEU A 29 10.44 11.96 0.87
N TRP A 30 9.39 11.69 1.65
CA TRP A 30 8.43 12.72 2.07
C TRP A 30 9.10 13.87 2.83
N TRP A 31 9.98 13.55 3.78
CA TRP A 31 10.73 14.57 4.51
C TRP A 31 11.74 15.30 3.65
N THR A 32 12.34 14.63 2.67
CA THR A 32 13.25 15.28 1.71
C THR A 32 12.50 16.33 0.89
N VAL A 33 11.26 16.05 0.48
CA VAL A 33 10.41 17.02 -0.22
C VAL A 33 10.08 18.23 0.67
N LEU A 34 9.84 18.00 1.96
CA LEU A 34 9.53 19.09 2.91
C LEU A 34 10.74 19.93 3.32
N ILE A 35 11.90 19.30 3.54
CA ILE A 35 13.13 19.94 4.04
C ILE A 35 14.01 20.44 2.89
N GLY A 36 13.87 19.87 1.69
CA GLY A 36 14.68 20.19 0.51
C GLY A 36 16.09 19.57 0.49
N SER A 37 16.46 18.77 1.50
CA SER A 37 17.80 18.15 1.59
C SER A 37 17.74 16.74 2.19
N PRO A 38 18.16 15.69 1.45
CA PRO A 38 18.22 14.32 1.98
C PRO A 38 19.23 14.18 3.13
N VAL A 39 20.32 14.95 3.11
CA VAL A 39 21.36 14.90 4.14
C VAL A 39 20.83 15.44 5.47
N ALA A 40 20.08 16.55 5.42
CA ALA A 40 19.43 17.10 6.60
C ALA A 40 18.41 16.13 7.19
N VAL A 41 17.68 15.37 6.36
CA VAL A 41 16.76 14.32 6.84
C VAL A 41 17.52 13.25 7.60
N MET A 42 18.63 12.74 7.06
CA MET A 42 19.43 11.70 7.73
C MET A 42 20.02 12.20 9.05
N HIS A 43 20.50 13.44 9.10
CA HIS A 43 20.99 14.03 10.35
C HIS A 43 19.87 14.13 11.39
N ASN A 44 18.69 14.61 11.01
CA ASN A 44 17.53 14.67 11.91
C ASN A 44 17.05 13.28 12.36
N ILE A 45 17.18 12.24 11.53
CA ILE A 45 16.81 10.88 11.93
C ILE A 45 17.81 10.30 12.94
N VAL A 46 19.10 10.64 12.80
CA VAL A 46 20.16 10.21 13.73
C VAL A 46 20.09 11.00 15.04
N ASP A 47 19.67 12.27 14.99
CA ASP A 47 19.41 13.08 16.18
C ASP A 47 18.22 12.51 16.97
N SER A 48 18.52 12.08 18.21
CA SER A 48 17.60 11.31 19.06
C SER A 48 16.19 11.88 19.21
N PRO A 49 15.95 13.21 19.28
CA PRO A 49 14.60 13.69 19.55
C PRO A 49 13.67 13.66 18.33
N TYR A 50 14.15 13.95 17.13
CA TYR A 50 13.33 13.91 15.90
C TYR A 50 13.04 12.48 15.43
N ALA A 51 13.90 11.52 15.79
CA ALA A 51 13.69 10.09 15.54
C ALA A 51 12.37 9.57 16.12
N ILE A 52 11.92 10.13 17.25
CA ILE A 52 10.66 9.70 17.90
C ILE A 52 9.47 10.14 17.09
N LYS A 53 9.44 11.41 16.65
CA LYS A 53 8.43 11.90 15.70
C LYS A 53 8.40 11.02 14.46
N PHE A 54 9.57 10.69 13.91
CA PHE A 54 9.70 9.83 12.73
C PHE A 54 9.14 8.41 12.96
N ALA A 55 9.40 7.81 14.13
CA ALA A 55 8.85 6.50 14.49
C ALA A 55 7.32 6.51 14.59
N PHE A 56 6.72 7.56 15.16
CA PHE A 56 5.26 7.73 15.20
C PHE A 56 4.66 7.71 13.80
N TYR A 57 5.26 8.45 12.87
CA TYR A 57 4.85 8.46 11.47
C TYR A 57 4.86 7.06 10.85
N ILE A 58 5.98 6.34 10.96
CA ILE A 58 6.10 4.98 10.41
C ILE A 58 5.06 4.04 11.01
N VAL A 59 4.97 3.97 12.34
CA VAL A 59 4.13 2.98 13.03
C VAL A 59 2.66 3.21 12.74
N PHE A 60 2.17 4.44 12.93
CA PHE A 60 0.74 4.71 12.81
C PHE A 60 0.25 4.76 11.37
N GLN A 61 1.06 5.28 10.42
CA GLN A 61 0.69 5.19 9.01
C GLN A 61 0.72 3.75 8.50
N ALA A 62 1.72 2.95 8.90
CA ALA A 62 1.75 1.53 8.55
C ALA A 62 0.51 0.81 9.08
N LEU A 63 0.15 1.04 10.35
CA LEU A 63 -1.03 0.45 10.96
C LEU A 63 -2.31 0.85 10.20
N GLY A 64 -2.51 2.14 9.92
CA GLY A 64 -3.70 2.64 9.21
C GLY A 64 -3.79 2.08 7.79
N VAL A 65 -2.69 2.06 7.04
CA VAL A 65 -2.65 1.50 5.69
C VAL A 65 -2.93 0.00 5.71
N TYR A 66 -2.31 -0.77 6.60
CA TYR A 66 -2.56 -2.21 6.66
C TYR A 66 -3.97 -2.55 7.11
N PHE A 67 -4.55 -1.77 8.02
CA PHE A 67 -5.95 -1.88 8.36
C PHE A 67 -6.83 -1.70 7.11
N ASN A 68 -6.56 -0.69 6.29
CA ASN A 68 -7.27 -0.53 5.03
C ASN A 68 -7.07 -1.73 4.08
N LEU A 69 -5.82 -2.14 3.85
CA LEU A 69 -5.48 -3.17 2.85
C LEU A 69 -5.99 -4.57 3.20
N TYR A 70 -5.97 -4.94 4.47
CA TYR A 70 -6.31 -6.29 4.92
C TYR A 70 -7.71 -6.41 5.54
N PHE A 71 -8.31 -5.30 5.97
CA PHE A 71 -9.63 -5.32 6.61
C PHE A 71 -10.69 -4.56 5.82
N LEU A 72 -10.48 -3.27 5.53
CA LEU A 72 -11.53 -2.46 4.87
C LEU A 72 -11.76 -2.89 3.42
N ILE A 73 -10.69 -3.12 2.65
CA ILE A 73 -10.81 -3.54 1.24
C ILE A 73 -11.58 -4.87 1.14
N PRO A 74 -11.19 -5.97 1.81
CA PRO A 74 -11.87 -7.26 1.62
C PRO A 74 -13.30 -7.29 2.20
N ARG A 75 -13.57 -6.52 3.26
CA ARG A 75 -14.89 -6.55 3.92
C ARG A 75 -15.89 -5.60 3.30
N LEU A 76 -15.46 -4.46 2.77
CA LEU A 76 -16.36 -3.41 2.31
C LEU A 76 -16.21 -3.17 0.81
N LEU A 77 -15.00 -2.90 0.31
CA LEU A 77 -14.78 -2.57 -1.09
C LEU A 77 -15.10 -3.76 -2.00
N GLU A 78 -14.55 -4.94 -1.71
CA GLU A 78 -14.76 -6.16 -2.50
C GLU A 78 -16.22 -6.68 -2.41
N LYS A 79 -16.96 -6.28 -1.38
CA LYS A 79 -18.40 -6.58 -1.23
C LYS A 79 -19.33 -5.53 -1.86
N GLY A 80 -18.76 -4.56 -2.59
CA GLY A 80 -19.53 -3.49 -3.26
C GLY A 80 -20.09 -2.42 -2.31
N ARG A 81 -19.73 -2.42 -1.02
CA ARG A 81 -20.21 -1.44 -0.02
C ARG A 81 -19.40 -0.15 -0.07
N LEU A 82 -19.45 0.56 -1.20
CA LEU A 82 -18.58 1.71 -1.50
C LEU A 82 -18.77 2.88 -0.52
N ALA A 83 -20.01 3.25 -0.19
CA ALA A 83 -20.27 4.37 0.72
C ALA A 83 -19.68 4.13 2.13
N GLN A 84 -19.90 2.93 2.68
CA GLN A 84 -19.34 2.54 3.97
C GLN A 84 -17.80 2.52 3.90
N TYR A 85 -17.24 1.94 2.83
CA TYR A 85 -15.79 1.92 2.63
C TYR A 85 -15.20 3.33 2.64
N THR A 86 -15.74 4.27 1.86
CA THR A 86 -15.25 5.65 1.80
C THR A 86 -15.28 6.31 3.17
N VAL A 87 -16.39 6.18 3.91
CA VAL A 87 -16.50 6.74 5.26
C VAL A 87 -15.44 6.15 6.20
N PHE A 88 -15.28 4.82 6.24
CA PHE A 88 -14.30 4.18 7.12
C PHE A 88 -12.85 4.50 6.73
N VAL A 89 -12.54 4.65 5.44
CA VAL A 89 -11.22 5.09 4.99
C VAL A 89 -10.94 6.52 5.46
N LEU A 90 -11.88 7.45 5.26
CA LEU A 90 -11.73 8.83 5.72
C LEU A 90 -11.54 8.90 7.23
N LEU A 91 -12.34 8.16 8.00
CA LEU A 91 -12.17 8.05 9.45
C LEU A 91 -10.80 7.49 9.82
N THR A 92 -10.33 6.45 9.13
CA THR A 92 -9.01 5.87 9.38
C THR A 92 -7.89 6.89 9.12
N ILE A 93 -7.99 7.69 8.05
CA ILE A 93 -7.03 8.77 7.75
C ILE A 93 -7.03 9.81 8.87
N LEU A 94 -8.21 10.28 9.29
CA LEU A 94 -8.36 11.29 10.35
C LEU A 94 -7.79 10.79 11.68
N VAL A 95 -8.15 9.57 12.09
CA VAL A 95 -7.66 8.95 13.33
C VAL A 95 -6.13 8.77 13.28
N THR A 96 -5.60 8.30 12.16
CA THR A 96 -4.15 8.14 11.96
C THR A 96 -3.43 9.49 12.10
N ALA A 97 -3.95 10.54 11.45
CA ALA A 97 -3.38 11.87 11.53
C ALA A 97 -3.38 12.42 12.98
N ILE A 98 -4.50 12.29 13.69
CA ILE A 98 -4.64 12.74 15.09
C ILE A 98 -3.63 12.03 15.99
N ILE A 99 -3.47 10.71 15.86
CA ILE A 99 -2.59 9.90 16.73
C ILE A 99 -1.10 10.20 16.48
N ILE A 100 -0.73 10.71 15.30
CA ILE A 100 0.65 11.10 15.01
C ILE A 100 1.04 12.43 15.68
N VAL A 101 0.08 13.36 15.86
CA VAL A 101 0.36 14.70 16.42
C VAL A 101 1.07 14.66 17.79
N PRO A 102 0.68 13.79 18.76
CA PRO A 102 1.43 13.60 20.01
C PRO A 102 2.93 13.33 19.84
N GLY A 103 3.36 12.73 18.73
CA GLY A 103 4.77 12.49 18.43
C GLY A 103 5.61 13.77 18.36
N TYR A 104 5.01 14.91 17.98
CA TYR A 104 5.67 16.22 18.02
C TYR A 104 5.91 16.71 19.45
N TYR A 105 4.91 16.52 20.32
CA TYR A 105 5.00 16.92 21.73
C TYR A 105 5.99 16.07 22.51
N VAL A 106 5.98 14.75 22.29
CA VAL A 106 6.94 13.82 22.92
C VAL A 106 8.36 14.12 22.46
N SER A 107 8.54 14.38 21.16
CA SER A 107 9.83 14.76 20.57
C SER A 107 10.38 16.08 21.16
N ALA A 108 9.52 17.08 21.35
CA ALA A 108 9.90 18.34 21.99
C ALA A 108 10.27 18.15 23.47
N ALA A 109 9.42 17.44 24.23
CA ALA A 109 9.65 17.15 25.64
C ALA A 109 10.98 16.43 25.89
N LEU A 110 11.32 15.44 25.06
CA LEU A 110 12.58 14.70 25.18
C LEU A 110 13.80 15.49 24.69
N SER A 111 13.60 16.52 23.87
CA SER A 111 14.65 17.48 23.52
C SER A 111 14.97 18.46 24.64
N GLY A 112 14.11 18.55 25.67
CA GLY A 112 14.12 19.65 26.63
C GLY A 112 13.77 21.01 26.03
N LYS A 113 13.18 21.04 24.83
CA LYS A 113 12.79 22.25 24.09
C LYS A 113 11.29 22.39 24.04
N THR A 114 10.80 23.61 23.95
CA THR A 114 9.39 23.90 23.63
C THR A 114 9.09 23.58 22.16
N LEU A 115 7.81 23.40 21.81
CA LEU A 115 7.41 23.24 20.41
C LEU A 115 7.78 24.45 19.55
N MET A 116 7.80 25.65 20.15
CA MET A 116 8.21 26.88 19.47
C MET A 116 9.69 26.84 19.10
N GLU A 117 10.56 26.43 20.03
CA GLU A 117 12.01 26.35 19.77
C GLU A 117 12.38 25.24 18.78
N MET A 118 11.62 24.14 18.76
CA MET A 118 11.93 22.98 17.92
C MET A 118 11.29 23.02 16.54
N TYR A 119 10.09 23.58 16.43
CA TYR A 119 9.27 23.56 15.21
C TYR A 119 8.81 24.95 14.75
N GLY A 120 9.04 26.01 15.53
CA GLY A 120 8.59 27.36 15.20
C GLY A 120 7.07 27.54 15.30
N VAL A 121 6.39 26.68 16.07
CA VAL A 121 4.93 26.63 16.16
C VAL A 121 4.49 26.75 17.61
N ASP A 122 3.46 27.56 17.84
CA ASP A 122 2.85 27.70 19.15
C ASP A 122 2.34 26.34 19.69
N PRO A 123 2.62 25.96 20.94
CA PRO A 123 2.21 24.68 21.52
C PRO A 123 0.69 24.43 21.50
N SER A 124 -0.12 25.48 21.54
CA SER A 124 -1.58 25.40 21.51
C SER A 124 -2.14 25.13 20.10
N ASN A 125 -1.31 25.29 19.06
CA ASN A 125 -1.74 25.18 17.67
C ASN A 125 -1.69 23.73 17.14
N PHE A 126 -2.51 22.86 17.74
CA PHE A 126 -2.71 21.49 17.27
C PHE A 126 -3.08 21.42 15.79
N MET A 127 -3.93 22.37 15.35
CA MET A 127 -4.46 22.40 13.98
C MET A 127 -3.37 22.60 12.93
N TYR A 128 -2.28 23.28 13.27
CA TYR A 128 -1.13 23.43 12.39
C TYR A 128 -0.51 22.07 12.07
N PHE A 129 -0.15 21.27 13.08
CA PHE A 129 0.44 19.94 12.88
C PHE A 129 -0.54 18.97 12.23
N PHE A 130 -1.81 19.05 12.62
CA PHE A 130 -2.88 18.24 12.03
C PHE A 130 -3.00 18.49 10.53
N SER A 131 -3.31 19.73 10.13
CA SER A 131 -3.67 20.07 8.76
C SER A 131 -2.48 20.15 7.81
N HIS A 132 -1.36 20.76 8.22
CA HIS A 132 -0.23 21.01 7.32
C HIS A 132 0.71 19.81 7.16
N ASN A 133 0.73 18.88 8.12
CA ASN A 133 1.71 17.79 8.11
C ASN A 133 1.06 16.41 8.16
N THR A 134 0.39 16.09 9.28
CA THR A 134 -0.03 14.71 9.56
C THR A 134 -1.19 14.26 8.65
N LEU A 135 -2.14 15.14 8.34
CA LEU A 135 -3.29 14.81 7.48
C LEU A 135 -2.86 14.54 6.03
N ALA A 136 -2.13 15.48 5.43
CA ALA A 136 -1.67 15.36 4.04
C ALA A 136 -0.79 14.13 3.82
N SER A 137 0.17 13.88 4.72
CA SER A 137 1.05 12.72 4.65
C SER A 137 0.31 11.40 4.89
N SER A 138 -0.67 11.36 5.80
CA SER A 138 -1.48 10.16 6.05
C SER A 138 -2.41 9.84 4.89
N ALA A 139 -2.99 10.87 4.27
CA ALA A 139 -3.79 10.72 3.05
C ALA A 139 -2.93 10.23 1.87
N ALA A 140 -1.71 10.76 1.70
CA ALA A 140 -0.78 10.32 0.68
C ALA A 140 -0.36 8.86 0.88
N ALA A 141 0.00 8.47 2.11
CA ALA A 141 0.36 7.09 2.46
C ALA A 141 -0.80 6.12 2.19
N MET A 142 -2.01 6.49 2.61
CA MET A 142 -3.23 5.71 2.36
C MET A 142 -3.50 5.52 0.87
N THR A 143 -3.40 6.62 0.11
CA THR A 143 -3.65 6.61 -1.34
C THR A 143 -2.62 5.75 -2.08
N LEU A 144 -1.34 5.85 -1.73
CA LEU A 144 -0.29 5.02 -2.31
C LEU A 144 -0.50 3.54 -1.99
N GLY A 145 -0.69 3.20 -0.71
CA GLY A 145 -0.92 1.82 -0.29
C GLY A 145 -2.14 1.21 -0.98
N MET A 146 -3.25 1.95 -1.02
CA MET A 146 -4.48 1.53 -1.69
C MET A 146 -4.27 1.36 -3.20
N SER A 147 -3.65 2.32 -3.88
CA SER A 147 -3.38 2.26 -5.32
C SER A 147 -2.56 1.04 -5.71
N VAL A 148 -1.51 0.73 -4.94
CA VAL A 148 -0.68 -0.46 -5.17
C VAL A 148 -1.49 -1.75 -5.03
N LYS A 149 -2.31 -1.86 -3.98
CA LYS A 149 -3.14 -3.05 -3.74
C LYS A 149 -4.19 -3.24 -4.83
N LEU A 150 -4.90 -2.18 -5.19
CA LEU A 150 -5.93 -2.22 -6.22
C LEU A 150 -5.35 -2.54 -7.60
N THR A 151 -4.20 -1.93 -7.95
CA THR A 151 -3.50 -2.25 -9.20
C THR A 151 -3.10 -3.72 -9.25
N LYS A 152 -2.58 -4.27 -8.15
CA LYS A 152 -2.24 -5.70 -8.07
C LYS A 152 -3.47 -6.59 -8.25
N ASN A 153 -4.56 -6.29 -7.54
CA ASN A 153 -5.81 -7.03 -7.65
C ASN A 153 -6.36 -6.98 -9.09
N TRP A 154 -6.30 -5.82 -9.75
CA TRP A 154 -6.73 -5.64 -11.13
C TRP A 154 -5.90 -6.45 -12.13
N LEU A 155 -4.56 -6.41 -12.01
CA LEU A 155 -3.68 -7.21 -12.86
C LEU A 155 -3.93 -8.72 -12.70
N GLN A 156 -4.17 -9.19 -11.48
CA GLN A 156 -4.50 -10.58 -11.21
C GLN A 156 -5.85 -10.98 -11.82
N SER A 157 -6.88 -10.14 -11.65
CA SER A 157 -8.19 -10.37 -12.27
C SER A 157 -8.09 -10.43 -13.79
N LYS A 158 -7.34 -9.52 -14.41
CA LYS A 158 -7.12 -9.48 -15.86
C LYS A 158 -6.38 -10.72 -16.38
N SER A 159 -5.43 -11.24 -15.60
CA SER A 159 -4.74 -12.49 -15.96
C SER A 159 -5.68 -13.69 -15.89
N ARG A 160 -6.54 -13.76 -14.87
CA ARG A 160 -7.51 -14.84 -14.71
C ARG A 160 -8.58 -14.81 -15.79
N GLU A 161 -9.04 -13.63 -16.16
CA GLU A 161 -10.00 -13.44 -17.26
C GLU A 161 -9.47 -13.98 -18.59
N LYS A 162 -8.21 -13.67 -18.93
CA LYS A 162 -7.54 -14.19 -20.13
C LYS A 162 -7.39 -15.72 -20.13
N GLU A 163 -7.13 -16.30 -18.96
CA GLU A 163 -7.01 -17.75 -18.81
C GLU A 163 -8.37 -18.43 -19.04
N LEU A 164 -9.44 -17.89 -18.46
CA LEU A 164 -10.81 -18.38 -18.67
C LEU A 164 -11.27 -18.24 -20.12
N GLU A 165 -10.91 -17.14 -20.79
CA GLU A 165 -11.21 -16.94 -22.22
C GLU A 165 -10.50 -17.99 -23.09
N LYS A 166 -9.23 -18.29 -22.79
CA LYS A 166 -8.48 -19.34 -23.48
C LYS A 166 -9.10 -20.73 -23.26
N GLU A 167 -9.42 -21.09 -22.02
CA GLU A 167 -10.08 -22.37 -21.69
C GLU A 167 -11.43 -22.51 -22.39
N LYS A 168 -12.20 -21.42 -22.47
CA LYS A 168 -13.47 -21.38 -23.21
C LYS A 168 -13.28 -21.63 -24.70
N LEU A 169 -12.33 -20.94 -25.34
CA LEU A 169 -12.02 -21.14 -26.77
C LEU A 169 -11.55 -22.56 -27.07
N GLU A 170 -10.70 -23.14 -26.22
CA GLU A 170 -10.28 -24.54 -26.36
C GLU A 170 -11.44 -25.51 -26.22
N THR A 171 -12.39 -25.22 -25.33
CA THR A 171 -13.59 -26.03 -25.12
C THR A 171 -14.55 -25.93 -26.32
N GLU A 172 -14.77 -24.72 -26.84
CA GLU A 172 -15.57 -24.49 -28.06
C GLU A 172 -14.96 -25.19 -29.27
N LEU A 173 -13.63 -25.11 -29.44
CA LEU A 173 -12.93 -25.82 -30.52
C LEU A 173 -13.07 -27.35 -30.39
N LYS A 174 -12.96 -27.91 -29.18
CA LYS A 174 -13.17 -29.34 -28.94
C LYS A 174 -14.62 -29.75 -29.23
N PHE A 175 -15.59 -28.95 -28.79
CA PHE A 175 -17.01 -29.17 -29.07
C PHE A 175 -17.31 -29.14 -30.57
N LEU A 176 -16.82 -28.12 -31.28
CA LEU A 176 -16.95 -28.03 -32.75
C LEU A 176 -16.30 -29.23 -33.45
N ARG A 177 -15.09 -29.63 -33.06
CA ARG A 177 -14.44 -30.83 -33.59
C ARG A 177 -15.26 -32.10 -33.35
N SER A 178 -15.92 -32.22 -32.20
CA SER A 178 -16.75 -33.38 -31.87
C SER A 178 -18.03 -33.48 -32.71
N GLN A 179 -18.55 -32.34 -33.20
CA GLN A 179 -19.72 -32.32 -34.09
C GLN A 179 -19.41 -32.79 -35.52
N PHE A 180 -18.15 -32.71 -35.96
CA PHE A 180 -17.71 -33.33 -37.21
C PHE A 180 -17.51 -34.84 -37.00
N HIS A 181 -18.61 -35.61 -37.01
CA HIS A 181 -18.56 -37.06 -36.87
C HIS A 181 -17.80 -37.71 -38.04
N PRO A 182 -16.73 -38.51 -37.81
CA PRO A 182 -16.02 -39.21 -38.90
C PRO A 182 -16.96 -40.18 -39.65
N HIS A 183 -17.98 -40.70 -38.99
CA HIS A 183 -18.99 -41.57 -39.60
C HIS A 183 -19.88 -40.84 -40.63
N PHE A 184 -20.10 -39.53 -40.48
CA PHE A 184 -20.85 -38.75 -41.47
C PHE A 184 -20.06 -38.64 -42.78
N LEU A 185 -18.74 -38.40 -42.67
CA LEU A 185 -17.83 -38.42 -43.82
C LEU A 185 -17.74 -39.82 -44.46
N PHE A 186 -17.67 -40.89 -43.65
CA PHE A 186 -17.66 -42.26 -44.17
C PHE A 186 -18.97 -42.65 -44.86
N ASN A 187 -20.13 -42.20 -44.36
CA ASN A 187 -21.42 -42.46 -44.99
C ASN A 187 -21.55 -41.75 -46.33
N THR A 188 -21.05 -40.51 -46.44
CA THR A 188 -21.10 -39.75 -47.71
C THR A 188 -20.13 -40.31 -48.76
N ILE A 189 -18.96 -40.82 -48.36
CA ILE A 189 -18.00 -41.43 -49.30
C ILE A 189 -18.46 -42.81 -49.76
N ASN A 190 -19.07 -43.62 -48.88
CA ASN A 190 -19.55 -44.96 -49.25
C ASN A 190 -20.91 -44.97 -49.97
N SER A 191 -21.62 -43.84 -50.08
CA SER A 191 -22.92 -43.74 -50.74
C SER A 191 -22.91 -42.99 -52.09
N ILE A 192 -21.74 -42.71 -52.67
CA ILE A 192 -21.57 -42.14 -54.03
C ILE A 192 -21.08 -43.22 -54.99
#